data_AF-A0A1M6BTR8-F1
#
_entry.id   AF-A0A1M6BTR8-F1
#
_cell.length_a   1.000
_cell.length_b   1.000
_cell.length_c   1.000
_cell.angle_alpha   90.00
_cell.angle_beta   90.00
_cell.angle_gamma   90.00
#
_symmetry.space_group_name_H-M   'P 1'
#
loop_
_entity.id
_entity.type
_entity.pdbx_description
1 polymer ?
#
loop_
_entity_poly.entity_id
_entity_poly.type
_entity_poly.pdbx_seq_one_letter_code
_entity_poly.pdbx_strand_id
1 'polypeptide(L)'
;MRRFLKIFFLSILTLIVAGLLLMRYVVMPSEGYPSWQAVRNIMQRDGEIRISFPEDVTILHAECRHPQAITGIQGQQVITKIGYAWSKVKVRLKKADGSELDIVFHPQKLNNWNRIHYLPKDPGNFDAGFLKYENSIEKDAHDITFPEQTADAAQ
;
A
#
# COMPACT_ATOMS: atom_id res chain seq x y z
N MET A 1 45.54 -12.68 -14.06
CA MET A 1 44.61 -11.55 -13.87
C MET A 1 43.19 -11.83 -14.42
N ARG A 2 42.99 -12.16 -15.70
CA ARG A 2 41.66 -12.36 -16.31
C ARG A 2 40.81 -13.52 -15.72
N ARG A 3 41.45 -14.63 -15.30
CA ARG A 3 40.76 -15.76 -14.63
C ARG A 3 40.33 -15.41 -13.20
N PHE A 4 41.18 -14.71 -12.46
CA PHE A 4 40.89 -14.23 -11.11
C PHE A 4 39.69 -13.29 -11.09
N LEU A 5 39.63 -12.34 -12.04
CA LEU A 5 38.50 -11.43 -12.20
C LEU A 5 37.18 -12.18 -12.45
N LYS A 6 37.20 -13.23 -13.29
CA LYS A 6 36.01 -14.06 -13.56
C LYS A 6 35.52 -14.80 -12.32
N ILE A 7 36.43 -15.39 -11.55
CA ILE A 7 36.08 -16.11 -10.31
C ILE A 7 35.48 -15.12 -9.31
N PHE A 8 36.10 -13.95 -9.14
CA PHE A 8 35.60 -12.90 -8.25
C PHE A 8 34.18 -12.44 -8.63
N PHE A 9 33.92 -12.15 -9.91
CA PHE A 9 32.57 -11.78 -10.37
C PHE A 9 31.57 -12.92 -10.18
N LEU A 10 31.97 -14.16 -10.44
CA LEU A 10 31.11 -15.33 -10.24
C LEU A 10 30.74 -15.47 -8.75
N SER A 11 31.70 -15.34 -7.84
CA SER A 11 31.45 -15.40 -6.40
C SER A 11 30.50 -14.30 -5.92
N ILE A 12 30.66 -13.06 -6.39
CA ILE A 12 29.74 -11.97 -6.09
C ILE A 12 28.34 -12.28 -6.59
N LEU A 13 28.21 -12.73 -7.84
CA LEU A 13 26.92 -13.11 -8.41
C LEU A 13 26.25 -14.22 -7.60
N THR A 14 27.00 -15.25 -7.21
CA THR A 14 26.50 -16.34 -6.36
C THR A 14 26.00 -15.82 -5.02
N LEU A 15 26.74 -14.92 -4.36
CA LEU A 15 26.33 -14.31 -3.09
C LEU A 15 25.03 -13.51 -3.23
N ILE A 16 24.89 -12.71 -4.29
CA ILE A 16 23.67 -11.94 -4.57
C ILE A 16 22.48 -12.89 -4.77
N VAL A 17 22.64 -13.93 -5.59
CA VAL A 17 21.57 -14.92 -5.84
C VAL A 17 21.19 -15.65 -4.55
N ALA A 18 22.17 -16.09 -3.75
CA ALA A 18 21.93 -16.74 -2.47
C ALA A 18 21.17 -15.83 -1.50
N GLY A 19 21.53 -14.55 -1.43
CA GLY A 19 20.84 -13.55 -0.62
C GLY A 19 19.38 -13.33 -1.05
N LEU A 20 19.13 -13.26 -2.36
CA LEU A 20 17.76 -13.13 -2.90
C LEU A 20 16.90 -14.37 -2.61
N LEU A 21 17.48 -15.57 -2.68
CA LEU A 21 16.81 -16.82 -2.31
C LEU A 21 16.51 -16.86 -0.80
N LEU A 22 17.48 -16.49 0.05
CA LEU A 22 17.26 -16.38 1.50
C LEU A 22 16.09 -15.44 1.80
N MET A 23 16.06 -14.26 1.17
CA MET A 23 14.95 -13.32 1.34
C MET A 23 13.62 -13.95 0.93
N ARG A 24 13.55 -14.60 -0.24
CA ARG A 24 12.31 -15.21 -0.74
C ARG A 24 11.79 -16.36 0.13
N TYR A 25 12.69 -17.19 0.65
CA TYR A 25 12.32 -18.46 1.27
C TYR A 25 12.44 -18.48 2.80
N VAL A 26 13.02 -17.44 3.41
CA VAL A 26 13.17 -17.34 4.87
C VAL A 26 12.51 -16.07 5.41
N VAL A 27 12.87 -14.90 4.87
CA VAL A 27 12.40 -13.60 5.41
C VAL A 27 10.98 -13.26 4.97
N MET A 28 10.70 -13.36 3.67
CA MET A 28 9.37 -13.05 3.14
C MET A 28 8.25 -13.98 3.66
N PRO A 29 8.47 -15.30 3.83
CA PRO A 29 7.47 -16.18 4.41
C PRO A 29 7.14 -15.86 5.87
N SER A 30 8.13 -15.51 6.71
CA SER A 30 7.87 -15.15 8.12
C SER A 30 7.01 -13.90 8.27
N GLU A 31 6.98 -13.07 7.24
CA GLU A 31 6.21 -11.84 7.17
C GLU A 31 4.86 -12.04 6.46
N GLY A 32 4.59 -13.24 5.93
CA GLY A 32 3.34 -13.56 5.22
C GLY A 32 3.30 -13.14 3.74
N TYR A 33 4.46 -12.82 3.13
CA TYR A 33 4.55 -12.30 1.76
C TYR A 33 5.56 -13.05 0.85
N PRO A 34 5.50 -14.39 0.68
CA PRO A 34 6.52 -15.19 -0.01
C PRO A 34 6.54 -15.04 -1.55
N SER A 35 6.65 -13.81 -2.07
CA SER A 35 6.65 -13.51 -3.52
C SER A 35 7.93 -12.80 -3.97
N TRP A 36 8.28 -12.92 -5.25
CA TRP A 36 9.44 -12.23 -5.81
C TRP A 36 9.20 -10.71 -5.86
N GLN A 37 7.93 -10.31 -5.99
CA GLN A 37 7.50 -8.93 -5.92
C GLN A 37 7.76 -8.34 -4.52
N ALA A 38 7.43 -9.07 -3.46
CA ALA A 38 7.73 -8.66 -2.09
C ALA A 38 9.24 -8.55 -1.82
N VAL A 39 10.06 -9.49 -2.33
CA VAL A 39 11.53 -9.40 -2.23
C VAL A 39 12.07 -8.13 -2.89
N ARG A 40 11.56 -7.74 -4.07
CA ARG A 40 12.00 -6.49 -4.72
C ARG A 40 11.66 -5.26 -3.89
N ASN A 41 10.54 -5.29 -3.17
CA ASN A 41 10.06 -4.17 -2.37
C ASN A 41 10.91 -3.92 -1.12
N ILE A 42 11.69 -4.89 -0.62
CA ILE A 42 12.55 -4.70 0.57
C ILE A 42 13.64 -3.63 0.38
N MET A 43 14.05 -3.40 -0.87
CA MET A 43 15.05 -2.40 -1.23
C MET A 43 14.48 -0.98 -1.25
N GLN A 44 13.14 -0.85 -1.31
CA GLN A 44 12.43 0.42 -1.20
C GLN A 44 11.97 0.60 0.25
N ARG A 45 12.88 1.10 1.10
CA ARG A 45 12.70 1.22 2.57
C ARG A 45 11.68 2.25 3.04
N ASP A 46 10.94 2.88 2.14
CA ASP A 46 9.87 3.81 2.46
C ASP A 46 8.56 3.06 2.46
N GLY A 47 8.28 2.36 3.55
CA GLY A 47 6.99 1.70 3.67
C GLY A 47 5.87 2.76 3.60
N GLU A 48 4.98 2.57 2.64
CA GLU A 48 4.07 3.60 2.15
C GLU A 48 2.66 3.02 2.08
N ILE A 49 1.68 3.79 2.54
CA ILE A 49 0.28 3.54 2.22
C ILE A 49 -0.08 4.46 1.06
N ARG A 50 -0.52 3.88 -0.05
CA ARG A 50 -0.98 4.59 -1.23
C ARG A 50 -2.45 4.26 -1.45
N ILE A 51 -3.28 5.27 -1.60
CA ILE A 51 -4.70 5.13 -1.91
C ILE A 51 -4.94 5.90 -3.20
N SER A 52 -5.20 5.19 -4.30
CA SER A 52 -5.59 5.78 -5.57
C SER A 52 -7.10 5.86 -5.65
N PHE A 53 -7.63 7.00 -6.09
CA PHE A 53 -9.05 7.19 -6.30
C PHE A 53 -9.40 7.14 -7.80
N PRO A 54 -10.65 6.83 -8.16
CA PRO A 54 -11.13 6.93 -9.53
C PRO A 54 -11.32 8.40 -9.96
N GLU A 55 -11.50 8.62 -11.26
CA GLU A 55 -11.54 9.94 -11.90
C GLU A 55 -12.86 10.70 -11.66
N ASP A 56 -13.92 9.99 -11.28
CA ASP A 56 -15.27 10.52 -11.01
C ASP A 56 -15.42 11.19 -9.65
N VAL A 57 -14.34 11.22 -8.85
CA VAL A 57 -14.27 11.90 -7.55
C VAL A 57 -13.07 12.85 -7.50
N THR A 58 -13.15 13.88 -6.65
CA THR A 58 -12.03 14.79 -6.37
C THR A 58 -11.61 14.66 -4.91
N ILE A 59 -10.31 14.56 -4.65
CA ILE A 59 -9.78 14.51 -3.28
C ILE A 59 -9.73 15.93 -2.72
N LEU A 60 -10.51 16.20 -1.68
CA LEU A 60 -10.55 17.50 -1.02
C LEU A 60 -9.55 17.59 0.13
N HIS A 61 -9.44 16.52 0.91
CA HIS A 61 -8.59 16.48 2.09
C HIS A 61 -8.18 15.04 2.42
N ALA A 62 -7.01 14.88 3.02
CA ALA A 62 -6.54 13.60 3.52
C ALA A 62 -5.74 13.80 4.81
N GLU A 63 -6.03 12.99 5.83
CA GLU A 63 -5.30 12.98 7.10
C GLU A 63 -5.04 11.55 7.55
N CYS A 64 -3.90 11.32 8.22
CA CYS A 64 -3.64 10.09 8.94
C CYS A 64 -3.58 10.38 10.44
N ARG A 65 -4.40 9.68 11.23
CA ARG A 65 -4.42 9.83 12.70
C ARG A 65 -3.27 9.06 13.34
N HIS A 66 -2.05 9.50 13.10
CA HIS A 66 -0.84 8.97 13.76
C HIS A 66 0.22 10.07 13.87
N PRO A 67 0.87 10.26 15.04
CA PRO A 67 1.75 11.41 15.28
C PRO A 67 3.00 11.45 14.38
N GLN A 68 3.44 10.29 13.90
CA GLN A 68 4.62 10.18 13.03
C GLN A 68 4.25 10.03 11.54
N ALA A 69 2.96 10.09 11.19
CA ALA A 69 2.54 9.95 9.80
C ALA A 69 2.81 11.24 9.03
N ILE A 70 3.31 11.09 7.81
CA ILE A 70 3.40 12.17 6.83
C ILE A 70 2.43 11.84 5.71
N THR A 71 1.34 12.60 5.61
CA THR A 71 0.28 12.40 4.61
C THR A 71 0.25 13.56 3.63
N GLY A 72 0.10 13.25 2.34
CA GLY A 72 -0.04 14.24 1.28
C GLY A 72 -0.90 13.73 0.13
N ILE A 73 -1.44 14.66 -0.65
CA ILE A 73 -2.23 14.40 -1.86
C ILE A 73 -1.34 14.66 -3.07
N GLN A 74 -1.30 13.72 -4.02
CA GLN A 74 -0.56 13.82 -5.28
C GLN A 74 -1.48 13.42 -6.43
N GLY A 75 -2.07 14.40 -7.10
CA GLY A 75 -3.09 14.15 -8.12
C GLY A 75 -4.27 13.37 -7.53
N GLN A 76 -4.58 12.22 -8.13
CA GLN A 76 -5.66 11.33 -7.73
C GLN A 76 -5.22 10.28 -6.68
N GLN A 77 -4.16 10.57 -5.92
CA GLN A 77 -3.61 9.65 -4.94
C GLN A 77 -3.40 10.33 -3.59
N VAL A 78 -3.70 9.60 -2.51
CA VAL A 78 -3.27 9.92 -1.14
C VAL A 78 -2.09 9.03 -0.81
N ILE A 79 -0.99 9.66 -0.40
CA ILE A 79 0.23 8.97 0.02
C ILE A 79 0.47 9.26 1.50
N THR A 80 0.58 8.21 2.30
CA THR A 80 0.92 8.30 3.72
C THR A 80 2.17 7.49 4.00
N LYS A 81 3.22 8.16 4.49
CA LYS A 81 4.43 7.52 4.99
C LYS A 81 4.31 7.33 6.50
N ILE A 82 4.40 6.08 6.93
CA ILE A 82 4.32 5.67 8.34
C ILE A 82 5.05 4.33 8.50
N GLY A 83 5.69 4.10 9.65
CA GLY A 83 6.35 2.84 9.98
C GLY A 83 5.36 1.73 10.37
N TYR A 84 5.79 0.87 11.30
CA TYR A 84 4.94 -0.12 11.96
C TYR A 84 3.84 0.57 12.76
N ALA A 85 2.60 0.45 12.30
CA ALA A 85 1.46 1.08 12.95
C ALA A 85 0.13 0.49 12.45
N TRP A 86 -0.84 0.45 13.35
CA TRP A 86 -2.25 0.40 12.97
C TRP A 86 -2.77 1.83 12.96
N SER A 87 -3.26 2.28 11.82
CA SER A 87 -3.58 3.69 11.61
C SER A 87 -4.92 3.86 10.91
N LYS A 88 -5.43 5.09 10.93
CA LYS A 88 -6.64 5.48 10.21
C LYS A 88 -6.27 6.60 9.25
N VAL A 89 -6.45 6.35 7.95
CA VAL A 89 -6.30 7.37 6.91
C VAL A 89 -7.71 7.80 6.50
N LYS A 90 -8.10 9.01 6.87
CA LYS A 90 -9.38 9.60 6.50
C LYS A 90 -9.18 10.45 5.26
N VAL A 91 -10.03 10.23 4.24
CA VAL A 91 -10.00 10.98 2.99
C VAL A 91 -11.37 11.57 2.74
N ARG A 92 -11.43 12.90 2.58
CA ARG A 92 -12.61 13.61 2.14
C ARG A 92 -12.59 13.73 0.63
N LEU A 93 -13.69 13.34 0.01
CA LEU A 93 -13.90 13.38 -1.43
C LEU A 93 -15.10 14.25 -1.78
N LYS A 94 -15.11 14.71 -3.03
CA LYS A 94 -16.27 15.31 -3.70
C LYS A 94 -16.64 14.46 -4.92
N LYS A 95 -17.88 13.99 -5.00
CA LYS A 95 -18.42 13.27 -6.17
C LYS A 95 -18.79 14.23 -7.31
N ALA A 96 -18.95 13.70 -8.51
CA ALA A 96 -19.39 14.46 -9.69
C ALA A 96 -20.74 15.19 -9.51
N ASP A 97 -21.65 14.64 -8.69
CA ASP A 97 -22.93 15.27 -8.32
C ASP A 97 -22.79 16.45 -7.32
N GLY A 98 -21.56 16.74 -6.88
CA GLY A 98 -21.23 17.80 -5.94
C GLY A 98 -21.31 17.39 -4.47
N SER A 99 -21.78 16.18 -4.14
CA SER A 99 -21.83 15.67 -2.78
C SER A 99 -20.43 15.42 -2.22
N GLU A 100 -20.25 15.64 -0.91
CA GLU A 100 -19.02 15.34 -0.19
C GLU A 100 -19.19 14.10 0.68
N LEU A 101 -18.13 13.31 0.78
CA LEU A 101 -18.11 12.11 1.61
C LEU A 101 -16.74 11.89 2.24
N ASP A 102 -16.72 11.29 3.43
CA ASP A 102 -15.51 10.98 4.17
C ASP A 102 -15.32 9.45 4.22
N ILE A 103 -14.27 8.92 3.59
CA ILE A 103 -13.91 7.49 3.65
C ILE A 103 -12.81 7.32 4.68
N VAL A 104 -12.84 6.20 5.40
CA VAL A 104 -11.77 5.83 6.33
C VAL A 104 -11.14 4.51 5.91
N PHE A 105 -9.83 4.54 5.70
CA PHE A 105 -9.00 3.36 5.48
C PHE A 105 -8.34 3.00 6.80
N HIS A 106 -8.31 1.71 7.13
CA HIS A 106 -7.78 1.15 8.38
C HIS A 106 -6.53 0.26 8.13
N PRO A 107 -5.48 0.78 7.46
CA PRO A 107 -4.32 -0.01 7.11
C PRO A 107 -3.59 -0.51 8.36
N GLN A 108 -3.19 -1.77 8.31
CA GLN A 108 -2.40 -2.43 9.34
C GLN A 108 -0.99 -2.70 8.81
N LYS A 109 -0.06 -1.78 9.10
CA LYS A 109 1.35 -1.99 8.77
C LYS A 109 2.02 -2.87 9.81
N LEU A 110 2.17 -4.14 9.47
CA LEU A 110 2.81 -5.15 10.32
C LEU A 110 4.35 -5.09 10.33
N ASN A 111 4.97 -4.24 9.52
CA ASN A 111 6.39 -3.90 9.63
C ASN A 111 6.68 -2.52 8.99
N ASN A 112 7.89 -2.00 9.19
CA ASN A 112 8.28 -0.66 8.72
C ASN A 112 8.34 -0.54 7.19
N TRP A 113 8.59 -1.63 6.47
CA TRP A 113 8.85 -1.65 5.02
C TRP A 113 7.62 -2.08 4.19
N ASN A 114 6.55 -2.54 4.84
CA ASN A 114 5.32 -2.95 4.16
C ASN A 114 4.74 -1.78 3.37
N ARG A 115 4.35 -2.06 2.13
CA ARG A 115 3.65 -1.13 1.24
C ARG A 115 2.22 -1.62 1.06
N ILE A 116 1.26 -0.75 1.37
CA ILE A 116 -0.18 -1.04 1.25
C ILE A 116 -0.74 -0.14 0.16
N HIS A 117 -1.28 -0.73 -0.89
CA HIS A 117 -1.81 -0.02 -2.04
C HIS A 117 -3.30 -0.34 -2.17
N TYR A 118 -4.13 0.69 -2.07
CA TYR A 118 -5.54 0.62 -2.42
C TYR A 118 -5.71 1.19 -3.83
N LEU A 119 -6.34 0.42 -4.71
CA LEU A 119 -6.59 0.78 -6.10
C LEU A 119 -8.09 0.72 -6.37
N PRO A 120 -8.67 1.62 -7.18
CA PRO A 120 -10.07 1.48 -7.55
C PRO A 120 -10.23 0.22 -8.41
N LYS A 121 -11.32 -0.53 -8.22
CA LYS A 121 -11.66 -1.67 -9.08
C LYS A 121 -11.95 -1.22 -10.51
N ASP A 122 -12.54 -0.04 -10.65
CA ASP A 122 -12.82 0.64 -11.91
C ASP A 122 -12.31 2.09 -11.82
N PRO A 123 -11.36 2.51 -12.68
CA PRO A 123 -10.83 3.88 -12.68
C PRO A 123 -11.89 4.96 -12.93
N GLY A 124 -13.03 4.64 -13.53
CA GLY A 124 -14.09 5.60 -13.84
C GLY A 124 -15.29 5.54 -12.89
N ASN A 125 -15.28 4.65 -11.89
CA ASN A 125 -16.44 4.41 -11.03
C ASN A 125 -16.03 4.16 -9.58
N PHE A 126 -16.29 5.16 -8.74
CA PHE A 126 -16.07 5.11 -7.30
C PHE A 126 -16.86 3.99 -6.60
N ASP A 127 -18.11 3.77 -7.01
CA ASP A 127 -19.00 2.81 -6.36
C ASP A 127 -18.62 1.35 -6.67
N ALA A 128 -17.69 1.11 -7.61
CA ALA A 128 -17.10 -0.22 -7.83
C ALA A 128 -16.26 -0.70 -6.64
N GLY A 129 -15.80 0.21 -5.78
CA GLY A 129 -14.96 -0.09 -4.61
C GLY A 129 -13.48 -0.26 -4.96
N PHE A 130 -12.72 -0.87 -4.04
CA PHE A 130 -11.25 -0.92 -4.13
C PHE A 130 -10.71 -2.36 -4.07
N LEU A 131 -9.55 -2.55 -4.70
CA LEU A 131 -8.63 -3.65 -4.48
C LEU A 131 -7.57 -3.22 -3.48
N LYS A 132 -7.06 -4.17 -2.70
CA LYS A 132 -5.97 -3.96 -1.76
C LYS A 132 -4.79 -4.86 -2.09
N TYR A 133 -3.60 -4.27 -2.12
CA TYR A 133 -2.35 -4.98 -2.30
C TYR A 133 -1.41 -4.67 -1.15
N GLU A 134 -0.86 -5.70 -0.53
CA GLU A 134 0.20 -5.59 0.46
C GLU A 134 1.46 -6.24 -0.10
N ASN A 135 2.53 -5.46 -0.26
CA ASN A 135 3.77 -5.92 -0.92
C ASN A 135 3.51 -6.60 -2.28
N SER A 136 2.57 -6.04 -3.05
CA SER A 136 2.14 -6.54 -4.37
C SER A 136 1.43 -7.90 -4.35
N ILE A 137 0.97 -8.35 -3.18
CA ILE A 137 0.10 -9.51 -3.03
C ILE A 137 -1.30 -8.99 -2.73
N GLU A 138 -2.29 -9.46 -3.49
CA GLU A 138 -3.68 -9.09 -3.28
C GLU A 138 -4.17 -9.57 -1.92
N LYS A 139 -4.90 -8.71 -1.22
CA LYS A 139 -5.51 -8.96 0.09
C LYS A 139 -6.96 -8.51 0.05
N ASP A 140 -7.72 -9.00 1.01
CA ASP A 140 -9.06 -8.51 1.24
C ASP A 140 -9.03 -7.02 1.65
N ALA A 141 -9.94 -6.23 1.09
CA ALA A 141 -10.11 -4.80 1.31
C ALA A 141 -11.20 -4.47 2.36
N HIS A 142 -11.48 -5.39 3.28
CA HIS A 142 -12.44 -5.23 4.39
C HIS A 142 -12.06 -4.12 5.40
N ASP A 143 -10.87 -3.53 5.27
CA ASP A 143 -10.37 -2.45 6.13
C ASP A 143 -10.70 -1.06 5.59
N ILE A 144 -11.72 -0.96 4.74
CA ILE A 144 -12.26 0.29 4.21
C ILE A 144 -13.66 0.49 4.79
N THR A 145 -13.87 1.63 5.44
CA THR A 145 -15.19 2.05 5.92
C THR A 145 -15.66 3.20 5.04
N PHE A 146 -16.73 2.93 4.30
CA PHE A 146 -17.52 3.96 3.66
C PHE A 146 -18.49 4.52 4.71
N PRO A 147 -18.76 5.83 4.73
CA PRO A 147 -19.82 6.35 5.56
C PRO A 147 -21.12 5.68 5.07
N GLU A 148 -21.79 4.94 5.94
CA GLU A 148 -23.14 4.43 5.66
C GLU A 148 -24.01 5.59 5.17
N GLN A 149 -24.87 5.31 4.20
CA GLN A 149 -26.16 5.98 4.11
C GLN A 149 -26.81 5.87 5.50
N THR A 150 -26.69 6.88 6.35
CA THR A 150 -27.51 6.98 7.56
C THR A 150 -28.95 7.24 7.15
N ALA A 151 -29.62 6.18 6.71
CA ALA A 151 -31.06 6.05 6.59
C ALA A 151 -31.40 4.60 6.93
N ASP A 152 -32.37 4.42 7.82
CA ASP A 152 -33.01 3.14 8.19
C ASP A 152 -32.34 2.22 9.21
N ALA A 153 -31.91 2.78 10.35
CA ALA A 153 -31.88 2.05 11.63
C ALA A 153 -32.65 2.78 12.75
N ALA A 154 -33.70 3.51 12.36
CA ALA A 154 -34.67 4.11 13.28
C ALA A 154 -36.07 4.06 12.66
N GLN A 155 -36.62 2.85 12.51
CA GLN A 155 -38.06 2.59 12.47
C GLN A 155 -38.37 1.39 13.36
#